data_AF-A0A822XHN8-F1
#
_entry.id   AF-A0A822XHN8-F1
#
_cell.length_a   1.000
_cell.length_b   1.000
_cell.length_c   1.000
_cell.angle_alpha   90.00
_cell.angle_beta   90.00
_cell.angle_gamma   90.00
#
_symmetry.space_group_name_H-M   'P 1'
#
loop_
_entity.id
_entity.type
_entity.pdbx_description
1 polymer ?
#
loop_
_entity_poly.entity_id
_entity_poly.type
_entity_poly.pdbx_seq_one_letter_code
_entity_poly.pdbx_strand_id
1 'polypeptide(L)'
;MSSAAFSSISLDRGCFWKDEVKISTVRKLDGRRFCIKGSVASSPRSLQFAKKKAQKSEDIVRVGVLGASGYTGSEIVRLIANHPNFDITLMTADRKAGQSIGSVFPHLVTQNLPDMVAIKDADFSNVDAVFCCLPHGTTQEIIKGLPKELKIVDLSADFRLRNIDEYEEWYGQPHRAPELQKEAIYGLTEVLREEIRNARLVANPGCYPTSIQLPLVPLIKVLYLLCYT
;
A
#
# COMPACT_ATOMS: atom_id res chain seq x y z
N MET A 1 -50.22 16.34 -15.44
CA MET A 1 -49.30 17.19 -16.23
C MET A 1 -48.11 17.47 -15.32
N SER A 2 -46.86 17.13 -15.57
CA SER A 2 -46.14 16.62 -16.73
C SER A 2 -45.04 15.69 -16.20
N SER A 3 -44.85 14.53 -16.82
CA SER A 3 -43.63 13.74 -16.71
C SER A 3 -42.50 14.47 -17.45
N ALA A 4 -41.28 14.42 -16.92
CA ALA A 4 -40.08 14.77 -17.66
C ALA A 4 -39.20 13.52 -17.73
N ALA A 5 -39.09 12.99 -18.94
CA ALA A 5 -38.11 12.00 -19.35
C ALA A 5 -36.91 12.70 -20.00
N PHE A 6 -35.87 11.89 -20.30
CA PHE A 6 -34.62 12.17 -21.03
C PHE A 6 -33.47 12.70 -20.16
N SER A 7 -32.23 12.21 -20.28
CA SER A 7 -31.66 11.08 -21.01
C SER A 7 -30.18 10.98 -20.62
N SER A 8 -29.66 9.76 -20.55
CA SER A 8 -28.22 9.47 -20.42
C SER A 8 -27.44 10.08 -21.59
N ILE A 9 -26.44 10.89 -21.29
CA ILE A 9 -25.44 11.32 -22.26
C ILE A 9 -24.35 10.25 -22.28
N SER A 10 -24.38 9.40 -23.31
CA SER A 10 -23.20 8.68 -23.78
C SER A 10 -22.43 9.60 -24.73
N LEU A 11 -21.12 9.68 -24.55
CA LEU A 11 -20.21 10.32 -25.50
C LEU A 11 -19.31 9.23 -26.06
N ASP A 12 -19.76 8.65 -27.17
CA ASP A 12 -18.92 7.93 -28.10
C ASP A 12 -17.94 8.91 -28.76
N ARG A 13 -16.64 8.68 -28.56
CA ARG A 13 -15.61 9.07 -29.53
C ARG A 13 -14.95 7.80 -30.02
N GLY A 14 -15.38 7.37 -31.20
CA GLY A 14 -14.75 6.27 -31.94
C GLY A 14 -13.35 6.63 -32.43
N CYS A 15 -12.50 5.62 -32.51
CA CYS A 15 -11.36 5.57 -33.42
C CYS A 15 -11.51 4.30 -34.28
N PHE A 16 -12.16 4.52 -35.42
CA PHE A 16 -11.94 3.93 -36.73
C PHE A 16 -10.93 2.76 -36.84
N TRP A 17 -11.42 1.53 -37.06
CA TRP A 17 -10.85 0.58 -38.01
C TRP A 17 -12.01 -0.17 -38.68
N LYS A 18 -12.21 0.11 -39.98
CA LYS A 18 -13.12 -0.63 -40.85
C LYS A 18 -12.38 -1.86 -41.36
N ASP A 19 -12.84 -3.05 -40.99
CA ASP A 19 -12.58 -4.26 -41.78
C ASP A 19 -13.90 -4.68 -42.44
N GLU A 20 -14.00 -4.41 -43.73
CA GLU A 20 -15.10 -4.87 -44.58
C GLU A 20 -15.03 -6.39 -44.74
N VAL A 21 -16.00 -7.11 -44.16
CA VAL A 21 -16.24 -8.51 -44.49
C VAL A 21 -17.07 -8.57 -45.78
N LYS A 22 -16.40 -8.79 -46.92
CA LYS A 22 -17.09 -9.13 -48.17
C LYS A 22 -17.53 -10.58 -48.15
N ILE A 23 -18.83 -10.80 -47.92
CA ILE A 23 -19.50 -12.09 -48.15
C ILE A 23 -19.79 -12.19 -49.65
N SER A 24 -19.03 -13.00 -50.38
CA SER A 24 -19.34 -13.33 -51.77
C SER A 24 -20.19 -14.60 -51.85
N THR A 25 -21.37 -14.44 -52.44
CA THR A 25 -22.38 -15.47 -52.74
C THR A 25 -21.82 -16.66 -53.51
N VAL A 26 -22.02 -17.86 -52.96
CA VAL A 26 -21.74 -19.13 -53.65
C VAL A 26 -22.84 -19.40 -54.68
N ARG A 27 -22.50 -19.43 -55.97
CA ARG A 27 -23.34 -20.01 -57.03
C ARG A 27 -22.69 -21.30 -57.51
N LYS A 28 -23.44 -22.41 -57.42
CA LYS A 28 -23.08 -23.72 -57.99
C LYS A 28 -23.13 -23.62 -59.52
N LEU A 29 -22.06 -24.03 -60.19
CA LEU A 29 -22.08 -24.45 -61.59
C LEU A 29 -21.04 -25.56 -61.79
N ASP A 30 -21.60 -26.71 -62.17
CA ASP A 30 -21.07 -27.87 -62.90
C ASP A 30 -19.71 -28.50 -62.61
N GLY A 31 -19.73 -29.83 -62.63
CA GLY A 31 -18.66 -30.70 -62.19
C GLY A 31 -17.35 -30.51 -62.96
N ARG A 32 -16.28 -30.28 -62.21
CA ARG A 32 -14.89 -30.73 -62.44
C ARG A 32 -14.10 -30.42 -61.17
N ARG A 33 -13.36 -31.42 -60.65
CA ARG A 33 -12.47 -31.27 -59.49
C ARG A 33 -11.46 -30.15 -59.75
N PHE A 34 -11.42 -29.16 -58.87
CA PHE A 34 -10.31 -28.21 -58.79
C PHE A 34 -9.58 -28.43 -57.46
N CYS A 35 -8.32 -28.86 -57.56
CA CYS A 35 -7.41 -29.00 -56.44
C CYS A 35 -6.75 -27.65 -56.19
N ILE A 36 -7.08 -27.00 -55.07
CA ILE A 36 -6.42 -25.76 -54.63
C ILE A 36 -5.29 -26.17 -53.70
N LYS A 37 -4.03 -26.05 -54.16
CA LYS A 37 -2.85 -26.07 -53.30
C LYS A 37 -2.82 -24.75 -52.51
N GLY A 38 -3.24 -24.79 -51.25
CA GLY A 38 -3.01 -23.73 -50.28
C GLY A 38 -1.92 -24.16 -49.30
N SER A 39 -0.75 -23.54 -49.38
CA SER A 39 0.32 -23.70 -48.40
C SER A 39 -0.11 -23.08 -47.07
N VAL A 40 -0.23 -23.89 -46.02
CA VAL A 40 -0.44 -23.41 -44.65
C VAL A 40 0.93 -23.05 -44.08
N ALA A 41 1.34 -21.80 -44.22
CA ALA A 41 2.43 -21.25 -43.41
C ALA A 41 1.84 -20.83 -42.06
N SER A 42 1.65 -21.80 -41.15
CA SER A 42 1.28 -21.52 -39.77
C SER A 42 2.52 -21.15 -38.97
N SER A 43 2.93 -19.88 -39.00
CA SER A 43 3.75 -19.35 -37.91
C SER A 43 2.81 -19.13 -36.70
N PRO A 44 3.03 -19.76 -35.54
CA PRO A 44 2.30 -19.37 -34.34
C PRO A 44 2.72 -17.95 -34.02
N ARG A 45 1.84 -16.99 -34.27
CA ARG A 45 2.01 -15.60 -33.86
C ARG A 45 1.94 -15.62 -32.34
N SER A 46 3.11 -15.70 -31.71
CA SER A 46 3.27 -15.59 -30.28
C SER A 46 2.53 -14.33 -29.84
N LEU A 47 1.51 -14.54 -29.01
CA LEU A 47 0.92 -13.48 -28.20
C LEU A 47 2.03 -13.03 -27.23
N GLN A 48 2.88 -12.14 -27.72
CA GLN A 48 3.79 -11.38 -26.88
C GLN A 48 2.91 -10.45 -26.07
N PHE A 49 2.52 -10.90 -24.87
CA PHE A 49 2.17 -9.98 -23.80
C PHE A 49 3.43 -9.14 -23.54
N ALA A 50 3.44 -7.95 -24.12
CA ALA A 50 4.46 -6.97 -23.86
C ALA A 50 4.46 -6.71 -22.35
N LYS A 51 5.48 -7.23 -21.65
CA LYS A 51 5.83 -6.83 -20.30
C LYS A 51 6.18 -5.35 -20.36
N LYS A 52 5.19 -4.49 -20.18
CA LYS A 52 5.41 -3.08 -19.90
C LYS A 52 6.02 -3.03 -18.50
N LYS A 53 7.35 -3.07 -18.41
CA LYS A 53 8.06 -2.74 -17.17
C LYS A 53 7.56 -1.36 -16.76
N ALA A 54 6.90 -1.26 -15.62
CA ALA A 54 6.61 0.02 -15.01
C ALA A 54 7.96 0.75 -14.88
N GLN A 55 8.07 1.88 -15.56
CA GLN A 55 9.27 2.70 -15.53
C GLN A 55 9.29 3.34 -14.13
N LYS A 56 10.08 2.74 -13.23
CA LYS A 56 10.22 3.18 -11.83
C LYS A 56 10.80 4.60 -11.86
N SER A 57 10.12 5.56 -11.25
CA SER A 57 10.51 6.99 -11.23
C SER A 57 11.87 7.19 -10.56
N GLU A 58 12.58 8.28 -10.87
CA GLU A 58 13.89 8.59 -10.26
C GLU A 58 13.81 8.87 -8.75
N ASP A 59 12.64 9.20 -8.20
CA ASP A 59 12.42 9.45 -6.76
C ASP A 59 11.70 8.29 -6.07
N ILE A 60 12.33 7.12 -6.00
CA ILE A 60 11.80 5.99 -5.22
C ILE A 60 12.17 6.18 -3.75
N VAL A 61 11.18 6.14 -2.87
CA VAL A 61 11.39 6.14 -1.42
C VAL A 61 11.73 4.72 -0.97
N ARG A 62 12.87 4.56 -0.31
CA ARG A 62 13.36 3.29 0.22
C ARG A 62 12.78 3.05 1.61
N VAL A 63 12.08 1.93 1.77
CA VAL A 63 11.29 1.63 2.96
C VAL A 63 11.87 0.45 3.72
N GLY A 64 12.02 0.61 5.03
CA GLY A 64 12.26 -0.48 5.97
C GLY A 64 10.97 -0.94 6.66
N VAL A 65 10.76 -2.25 6.76
CA VAL A 65 9.63 -2.83 7.52
C VAL A 65 10.18 -3.56 8.75
N LEU A 66 9.99 -2.97 9.92
CA LEU A 66 10.43 -3.57 11.18
C LEU A 66 9.35 -4.49 11.74
N GLY A 67 9.63 -5.79 11.88
CA GLY A 67 8.62 -6.77 12.28
C GLY A 67 7.77 -7.29 11.10
N ALA A 68 8.41 -7.54 9.96
CA ALA A 68 7.75 -8.01 8.73
C ALA A 68 7.06 -9.38 8.87
N SER A 69 7.48 -10.21 9.84
CA SER A 69 6.91 -11.54 10.07
C SER A 69 5.55 -11.55 10.78
N GLY A 70 5.03 -10.40 11.23
CA GLY A 70 3.69 -10.26 11.80
C GLY A 70 2.63 -9.96 10.74
N TYR A 71 1.34 -10.06 11.08
CA TYR A 71 0.25 -9.81 10.12
C TYR A 71 0.20 -8.35 9.62
N THR A 72 0.46 -7.38 10.50
CA THR A 72 0.57 -5.97 10.08
C THR A 72 1.77 -5.76 9.17
N GLY A 73 2.91 -6.40 9.49
CA GLY A 73 4.11 -6.42 8.67
C GLY A 73 3.86 -6.98 7.27
N SER A 74 3.21 -8.15 7.17
CA SER A 74 2.91 -8.78 5.87
C SER A 74 1.93 -7.95 5.04
N GLU A 75 0.95 -7.30 5.65
CA GLU A 75 0.05 -6.38 4.96
C GLU A 75 0.78 -5.14 4.44
N ILE A 76 1.67 -4.54 5.24
CA ILE A 76 2.54 -3.45 4.77
C ILE A 76 3.38 -3.91 3.58
N VAL A 77 4.01 -5.09 3.68
CA VAL A 77 4.79 -5.67 2.58
C VAL A 77 3.93 -5.85 1.33
N ARG A 78 2.73 -6.43 1.46
CA ARG A 78 1.78 -6.66 0.36
C ARG A 78 1.38 -5.36 -0.34
N LEU A 79 1.10 -4.30 0.43
CA LEU A 79 0.71 -3.00 -0.09
C LEU A 79 1.88 -2.29 -0.77
N ILE A 80 3.06 -2.28 -0.15
CA ILE A 80 4.23 -1.55 -0.66
C ILE A 80 4.89 -2.26 -1.84
N ALA A 81 4.90 -3.59 -1.89
CA ALA A 81 5.56 -4.33 -2.97
C ALA A 81 4.99 -3.99 -4.36
N ASN A 82 3.76 -3.48 -4.44
CA ASN A 82 3.12 -3.04 -5.68
C ASN A 82 2.99 -1.51 -5.81
N HIS A 83 3.57 -0.75 -4.88
CA HIS A 83 3.46 0.70 -4.86
C HIS A 83 4.44 1.34 -5.87
N PRO A 84 4.01 2.27 -6.74
CA PRO A 84 4.85 2.78 -7.82
C PRO A 84 6.05 3.62 -7.35
N ASN A 85 5.96 4.22 -6.16
CA ASN A 85 6.97 5.14 -5.65
C ASN A 85 7.75 4.62 -4.44
N PHE A 86 7.39 3.46 -3.90
CA PHE A 86 8.03 2.91 -2.70
C PHE A 86 8.73 1.59 -3.02
N ASP A 87 9.84 1.32 -2.36
CA ASP A 87 10.61 0.09 -2.54
C ASP A 87 11.08 -0.44 -1.20
N ILE A 88 10.87 -1.74 -0.94
CA ILE A 88 11.28 -2.35 0.32
C ILE A 88 12.75 -2.71 0.23
N THR A 89 13.60 -2.01 0.97
CA THR A 89 15.06 -2.23 0.99
C THR A 89 15.54 -2.93 2.25
N LEU A 90 14.71 -2.94 3.31
CA LEU A 90 15.02 -3.58 4.58
C LEU A 90 13.76 -4.26 5.14
N MET A 91 13.91 -5.48 5.62
CA MET A 91 12.88 -6.13 6.44
C MET A 91 13.53 -6.74 7.68
N THR A 92 12.88 -6.60 8.83
CA THR A 92 13.37 -7.24 10.05
C THR A 92 12.36 -8.20 10.64
N ALA A 93 12.87 -9.23 11.30
CA ALA A 93 12.11 -10.16 12.12
C ALA A 93 12.97 -10.59 13.31
N ASP A 94 12.31 -11.04 14.38
CA ASP A 94 13.00 -11.61 15.54
C ASP A 94 13.33 -13.09 15.29
N ARG A 95 12.41 -14.01 15.64
CA ARG A 95 12.59 -15.47 15.48
C ARG A 95 12.76 -15.96 14.02
N LYS A 96 12.49 -15.11 13.03
CA LYS A 96 12.51 -15.45 11.59
C LYS A 96 13.62 -14.72 10.83
N ALA A 97 14.56 -14.08 11.52
CA ALA A 97 15.76 -13.53 10.90
C ALA A 97 16.51 -14.60 10.10
N GLY A 98 17.06 -14.20 8.95
CA GLY A 98 17.73 -15.05 7.96
C GLY A 98 16.78 -15.80 7.01
N GLN A 99 15.47 -15.65 7.15
CA GLN A 99 14.48 -16.30 6.27
C GLN A 99 13.88 -15.29 5.27
N SER A 100 13.50 -15.79 4.11
CA SER A 100 12.70 -15.02 3.15
C SER A 100 11.27 -14.83 3.68
N ILE A 101 10.62 -13.73 3.31
CA ILE A 101 9.21 -13.51 3.72
C ILE A 101 8.27 -14.56 3.14
N GLY A 102 8.59 -15.11 1.96
CA GLY A 102 7.83 -16.17 1.30
C GLY A 102 7.79 -17.49 2.07
N SER A 103 8.81 -17.79 2.89
CA SER A 103 8.79 -18.98 3.75
C SER A 103 7.82 -18.85 4.93
N VAL A 104 7.56 -17.62 5.38
CA VAL A 104 6.61 -17.29 6.46
C VAL A 104 5.20 -17.08 5.90
N PHE A 105 5.10 -16.35 4.79
CA PHE A 105 3.87 -16.01 4.10
C PHE A 105 3.94 -16.42 2.63
N PRO A 106 3.50 -17.65 2.27
CA PRO A 106 3.63 -18.19 0.91
C PRO A 106 2.98 -17.34 -0.19
N HIS A 107 1.95 -16.56 0.15
CA HIS A 107 1.29 -15.66 -0.81
C HIS A 107 2.18 -14.49 -1.28
N LEU A 108 3.32 -14.24 -0.63
CA LEU A 108 4.30 -13.20 -1.00
C LEU A 108 5.51 -13.76 -1.77
N VAL A 109 5.56 -15.07 -2.07
CA VAL A 109 6.71 -15.73 -2.70
C VAL A 109 7.08 -15.18 -4.09
N THR A 110 6.12 -14.56 -4.79
CA THR A 110 6.34 -13.99 -6.12
C THR A 110 6.96 -12.59 -6.08
N GLN A 111 7.05 -11.97 -4.89
CA GLN A 111 7.63 -10.66 -4.70
C GLN A 111 9.15 -10.78 -4.56
N ASN A 112 9.89 -9.92 -5.24
CA ASN A 112 11.34 -9.84 -5.13
C ASN A 112 11.71 -8.92 -3.96
N LEU A 113 11.87 -9.49 -2.77
CA LEU A 113 12.07 -8.78 -1.52
C LEU A 113 13.36 -9.26 -0.82
N PRO A 114 14.04 -8.40 -0.04
CA PRO A 114 15.22 -8.82 0.72
C PRO A 114 14.85 -9.88 1.77
N ASP A 115 15.82 -10.69 2.18
CA ASP A 115 15.62 -11.58 3.33
C ASP A 115 15.47 -10.77 4.63
N MET A 116 14.72 -11.30 5.59
CA MET A 116 14.53 -10.64 6.87
C MET A 116 15.81 -10.74 7.70
N VAL A 117 16.22 -9.65 8.36
CA VAL A 117 17.37 -9.64 9.28
C VAL A 117 16.92 -9.42 10.72
N ALA A 118 17.79 -9.70 11.69
CA ALA A 118 17.53 -9.29 13.07
C ALA A 118 17.68 -7.77 13.17
N ILE A 119 16.88 -7.12 14.01
CA ILE A 119 16.87 -5.65 14.09
C ILE A 119 18.22 -5.04 14.48
N LYS A 120 18.98 -5.73 15.34
CA LYS A 120 20.33 -5.33 15.76
C LYS A 120 21.35 -5.32 14.61
N ASP A 121 21.08 -6.10 13.55
CA ASP A 121 21.93 -6.26 12.39
C ASP A 121 21.41 -5.44 11.19
N ALA A 122 20.36 -4.62 11.40
CA ALA A 122 19.75 -3.81 10.36
C ALA A 122 20.61 -2.59 10.03
N ASP A 123 20.86 -2.37 8.73
CA ASP A 123 21.49 -1.16 8.21
C ASP A 123 20.43 -0.20 7.64
N PHE A 124 20.43 1.03 8.17
CA PHE A 124 19.50 2.10 7.78
C PHE A 124 20.11 3.10 6.79
N SER A 125 21.38 2.93 6.38
CA SER A 125 22.10 3.83 5.47
C SER A 125 21.38 4.05 4.14
N ASN A 126 20.62 3.04 3.69
CA ASN A 126 19.85 3.06 2.44
C ASN A 126 18.33 2.97 2.67
N VAL A 127 17.86 3.57 3.75
CA VAL A 127 16.43 3.64 4.11
C VAL A 127 16.05 5.10 4.31
N ASP A 128 14.90 5.50 3.75
CA ASP A 128 14.38 6.86 3.85
C ASP A 128 13.20 6.92 4.84
N ALA A 129 12.41 5.85 4.90
CA ALA A 129 11.27 5.72 5.80
C ALA A 129 11.14 4.32 6.38
N VAL A 130 10.53 4.20 7.56
CA VAL A 130 10.27 2.91 8.20
C VAL A 130 8.83 2.77 8.67
N PHE A 131 8.31 1.55 8.55
CA PHE A 131 7.09 1.11 9.22
C PHE A 131 7.47 0.20 10.39
N CYS A 132 7.03 0.54 11.60
CA CYS A 132 7.26 -0.27 12.79
C CYS A 132 6.03 -1.12 13.09
N CYS A 133 6.14 -2.42 12.85
CA CYS A 133 5.12 -3.43 13.07
C CYS A 133 5.50 -4.33 14.27
N LEU A 134 5.99 -3.71 15.33
CA LEU A 134 6.58 -4.38 16.49
C LEU A 134 5.55 -4.55 17.61
N PRO A 135 5.77 -5.51 18.53
CA PRO A 135 4.96 -5.62 19.73
C PRO A 135 5.02 -4.34 20.57
N HIS A 136 3.90 -4.00 21.19
CA HIS A 136 3.81 -2.91 22.16
C HIS A 136 4.93 -2.98 23.22
N GLY A 137 5.48 -1.81 23.57
CA GLY A 137 6.53 -1.64 24.57
C GLY A 137 7.95 -1.85 24.02
N THR A 138 8.12 -2.56 22.91
CA THR A 138 9.44 -2.72 22.27
C THR A 138 9.78 -1.55 21.34
N THR A 139 8.76 -0.90 20.80
CA THR A 139 8.92 0.10 19.74
C THR A 139 9.55 1.40 20.26
N GLN A 140 9.29 1.77 21.52
CA GLN A 140 9.81 3.00 22.12
C GLN A 140 11.34 3.10 22.09
N GLU A 141 12.02 2.05 22.53
CA GLU A 141 13.48 2.02 22.57
C GLU A 141 14.08 1.90 21.17
N ILE A 142 13.44 1.10 20.32
CA ILE A 142 13.85 0.93 18.92
C ILE A 142 13.79 2.26 18.18
N ILE A 143 12.64 2.94 18.22
CA ILE A 143 12.44 4.24 17.56
C ILE A 143 13.39 5.30 18.12
N LYS A 144 13.70 5.25 19.42
CA LYS A 144 14.68 6.14 20.06
C LYS A 144 16.10 5.94 19.53
N GLY A 145 16.45 4.72 19.10
CA GLY A 145 17.75 4.40 18.52
C GLY A 145 17.86 4.63 17.00
N LEU A 146 16.75 4.93 16.31
CA LEU A 146 16.76 5.12 14.87
C LEU A 146 17.40 6.46 14.45
N PRO A 147 18.03 6.52 13.26
CA PRO A 147 18.50 7.77 12.67
C PRO A 147 17.42 8.85 12.62
N LYS A 148 17.80 10.11 12.85
CA LYS A 148 16.86 11.23 12.97
C LYS A 148 16.28 11.66 11.63
N GLU A 149 16.90 11.27 10.54
CA GLU A 149 16.54 11.62 9.17
C GLU A 149 15.38 10.75 8.67
N LEU A 150 15.18 9.58 9.29
CA LEU A 150 14.12 8.65 8.91
C LEU A 150 12.74 9.22 9.22
N LYS A 151 11.83 9.07 8.26
CA LYS A 151 10.39 9.16 8.50
C LYS A 151 9.90 7.84 9.11
N ILE A 152 9.08 7.92 10.14
CA ILE A 152 8.68 6.77 10.96
C ILE A 152 7.16 6.73 11.03
N VAL A 153 6.58 5.58 10.69
CA VAL A 153 5.17 5.25 10.94
C VAL A 153 5.13 4.07 11.89
N ASP A 154 4.73 4.32 13.13
CA ASP A 154 4.59 3.29 14.15
C ASP A 154 3.17 2.72 14.17
N LEU A 155 3.02 1.41 13.92
CA LEU A 155 1.73 0.71 13.99
C LEU A 155 1.43 0.16 15.39
N SER A 156 2.40 0.23 16.31
CA SER A 156 2.19 -0.08 17.72
C SER A 156 1.31 0.98 18.40
N ALA A 157 1.03 0.79 19.69
CA ALA A 157 0.28 1.75 20.47
C ALA A 157 1.15 2.77 21.21
N ASP A 158 2.47 2.58 21.16
CA ASP A 158 3.43 3.17 22.10
C ASP A 158 3.40 4.70 22.07
N PHE A 159 3.25 5.29 20.88
CA PHE A 159 3.26 6.73 20.69
C PHE A 159 1.88 7.38 20.52
N ARG A 160 0.79 6.64 20.74
CA ARG A 160 -0.58 7.12 20.48
C ARG A 160 -1.11 8.09 21.53
N LEU A 161 -0.77 7.87 22.79
CA LEU A 161 -1.27 8.65 23.93
C LEU A 161 -0.31 9.78 24.24
N ARG A 162 -0.77 11.03 24.10
CA ARG A 162 0.06 12.22 24.38
C ARG A 162 0.38 12.36 25.86
N ASN A 163 -0.55 11.96 26.72
CA ASN A 163 -0.38 11.98 28.16
C ASN A 163 0.40 10.72 28.59
N ILE A 164 1.57 10.93 29.18
CA ILE A 164 2.46 9.83 29.62
C ILE A 164 1.85 9.07 30.79
N ASP A 165 1.11 9.74 31.66
CA ASP A 165 0.47 9.13 32.82
C ASP A 165 -0.67 8.20 32.37
N GLU A 166 -1.46 8.61 31.37
CA GLU A 166 -2.46 7.75 30.74
C GLU A 166 -1.81 6.55 30.04
N TYR A 167 -0.66 6.75 29.39
CA TYR A 167 0.08 5.62 28.83
C TYR A 167 0.45 4.60 29.90
N GLU A 168 1.03 5.04 31.02
CA GLU A 168 1.42 4.14 32.11
C GLU A 168 0.21 3.42 32.74
N GLU A 169 -0.91 4.13 32.92
CA GLU A 169 -2.16 3.56 33.42
C GLU A 169 -2.67 2.42 32.53
N TRP A 170 -2.75 2.64 31.21
CA TRP A 170 -3.35 1.68 30.27
C TRP A 170 -2.40 0.56 29.84
N TYR A 171 -1.10 0.82 29.85
CA TYR A 171 -0.09 -0.12 29.34
C TYR A 171 0.78 -0.76 30.44
N GLY A 172 0.60 -0.35 31.70
CA GLY A 172 1.19 -0.99 32.87
C GLY A 172 2.71 -0.85 32.97
N GLN A 173 3.30 0.09 32.24
CA GLN A 173 4.73 0.38 32.27
C GLN A 173 4.99 1.87 31.95
N PRO A 174 6.04 2.49 32.52
CA PRO A 174 6.42 3.84 32.17
C PRO A 174 6.78 3.99 30.69
N HIS A 175 6.49 5.15 30.10
CA HIS A 175 6.90 5.47 28.74
C HIS A 175 8.41 5.73 28.67
N ARG A 176 9.16 4.98 27.85
CA ARG A 176 10.63 5.00 27.79
C ARG A 176 11.22 6.03 26.82
N ALA A 177 10.37 6.69 26.05
CA ALA A 177 10.77 7.72 25.07
C ALA A 177 9.92 9.02 25.18
N PRO A 178 9.80 9.63 26.38
CA PRO A 178 8.87 10.75 26.62
C PRO A 178 9.15 12.00 25.75
N GLU A 179 10.41 12.25 25.39
CA GLU A 179 10.74 13.37 24.49
C GLU A 179 10.24 13.12 23.05
N LEU A 180 10.27 11.87 22.58
CA LEU A 180 9.73 11.50 21.27
C LEU A 180 8.20 11.50 21.25
N GLN A 181 7.57 11.23 22.39
CA GLN A 181 6.11 11.32 22.53
C GLN A 181 5.59 12.72 22.21
N LYS A 182 6.38 13.77 22.46
CA LYS A 182 6.01 15.17 22.20
C LYS A 182 5.96 15.52 20.70
N GLU A 183 6.77 14.86 19.88
CA GLU A 183 6.79 15.08 18.42
C GLU A 183 5.88 14.13 17.63
N ALA A 184 5.41 13.05 18.27
CA ALA A 184 4.56 12.06 17.62
C ALA A 184 3.20 12.65 17.24
N ILE A 185 2.84 12.53 15.96
CA ILE A 185 1.53 12.94 15.44
C ILE A 185 0.63 11.71 15.30
N TYR A 186 -0.61 11.82 15.79
CA TYR A 186 -1.59 10.76 15.63
C TYR A 186 -2.03 10.63 14.16
N GLY A 187 -1.89 9.44 13.60
CA GLY A 187 -2.00 9.19 12.15
C GLY A 187 -3.42 9.09 11.60
N LEU A 188 -4.41 9.79 12.16
CA LEU A 188 -5.78 9.79 11.61
C LEU A 188 -5.86 10.75 10.42
N THR A 189 -5.59 10.24 9.22
CA THR A 189 -5.35 11.00 7.98
C THR A 189 -6.43 12.00 7.61
N GLU A 190 -7.70 11.67 7.80
CA GLU A 190 -8.84 12.52 7.47
C GLU A 190 -8.94 13.75 8.38
N VAL A 191 -8.38 13.65 9.59
CA VAL A 191 -8.48 14.67 10.64
C VAL A 191 -7.22 15.52 10.73
N LEU A 192 -6.03 14.91 10.69
CA LEU A 192 -4.74 15.56 10.99
C LEU A 192 -3.78 15.59 9.78
N ARG A 193 -4.31 15.60 8.55
CA ARG A 193 -3.52 15.52 7.29
C ARG A 193 -2.34 16.48 7.22
N GLU A 194 -2.55 17.75 7.58
CA GLU A 194 -1.53 18.78 7.45
C GLU A 194 -0.41 18.63 8.48
N GLU A 195 -0.73 18.14 9.68
CA GLU A 195 0.26 17.82 10.72
C GLU A 195 1.07 16.58 10.32
N ILE A 196 0.40 15.55 9.80
CA ILE A 196 1.01 14.31 9.30
C ILE A 196 2.00 14.61 8.16
N ARG A 197 1.67 15.53 7.25
CA ARG A 197 2.56 15.90 6.11
C ARG A 197 3.96 16.32 6.58
N ASN A 198 4.04 17.02 7.70
CA ASN A 198 5.30 17.55 8.22
C ASN A 198 5.93 16.67 9.30
N ALA A 199 5.18 15.69 9.83
CA ALA A 199 5.61 14.82 10.91
C ALA A 199 6.83 13.98 10.52
N ARG A 200 7.74 13.80 11.49
CA ARG A 200 8.81 12.80 11.41
C ARG A 200 8.32 11.45 11.92
N LEU A 201 7.61 11.45 13.05
CA LEU A 201 7.04 10.29 13.71
C LEU A 201 5.51 10.36 13.68
N VAL A 202 4.90 9.36 13.05
CA VAL A 202 3.44 9.20 12.99
C VAL A 202 3.06 7.96 13.79
N ALA A 203 2.24 8.14 14.82
CA ALA A 203 1.63 7.04 15.56
C ALA A 203 0.35 6.61 14.86
N ASN A 204 0.41 5.53 14.08
CA ASN A 204 -0.73 5.03 13.33
C ASN A 204 -1.85 4.58 14.28
N PRO A 205 -3.11 5.01 14.07
CA PRO A 205 -4.24 4.68 14.93
C PRO A 205 -4.49 3.18 15.07
N GLY A 206 -5.15 2.80 16.17
CA GLY A 206 -5.70 1.45 16.32
C GLY A 206 -6.96 1.27 15.46
N CYS A 207 -7.25 0.04 15.05
CA CYS A 207 -8.39 -0.28 14.18
C CYS A 207 -9.76 0.15 14.77
N TYR A 208 -10.01 -0.12 16.06
CA TYR A 208 -11.23 0.34 16.75
C TYR A 208 -11.28 1.87 16.91
N PRO A 209 -10.23 2.56 17.42
CA PRO A 209 -10.19 4.01 17.42
C PRO A 209 -10.47 4.62 16.04
N THR A 210 -9.97 4.06 14.95
CA THR A 210 -10.24 4.55 13.59
C THR A 210 -11.73 4.45 13.24
N SER A 211 -12.35 3.28 13.45
CA SER A 211 -13.77 3.09 13.10
C SER A 211 -14.73 3.95 13.92
N ILE A 212 -14.32 4.35 15.12
CA ILE A 212 -15.11 5.21 16.02
C ILE A 212 -14.87 6.69 15.73
N GLN A 213 -13.61 7.12 15.56
CA GLN A 213 -13.29 8.54 15.39
C GLN A 213 -13.75 9.09 14.04
N LEU A 214 -13.62 8.32 12.95
CA LEU A 214 -14.00 8.78 11.61
C LEU A 214 -15.45 9.29 11.53
N PRO A 215 -16.47 8.58 12.05
CA PRO A 215 -17.84 9.10 12.05
C PRO A 215 -18.10 10.14 13.14
N LEU A 216 -17.46 10.05 14.32
CA LEU A 216 -17.83 10.89 15.47
C LEU A 216 -17.15 12.26 15.50
N VAL A 217 -15.89 12.37 15.06
CA VAL A 217 -15.16 13.64 15.02
C VAL A 217 -15.93 14.74 14.27
N PRO A 218 -16.45 14.53 13.03
CA PRO A 218 -17.22 15.57 12.36
C PRO A 218 -18.51 15.95 13.09
N LEU A 219 -19.21 14.99 13.72
CA LEU A 219 -20.44 15.25 14.47
C LEU A 219 -20.21 16.11 15.71
N ILE A 220 -19.17 15.77 16.49
CA ILE A 220 -18.77 16.53 17.67
C ILE A 220 -18.35 17.94 17.27
N LYS A 221 -17.60 18.09 16.17
CA LYS A 221 -17.14 19.41 15.70
C LYS A 221 -18.30 20.33 15.31
N VAL A 222 -19.32 19.81 14.64
CA VAL A 222 -20.53 20.56 14.29
C VAL A 222 -21.33 20.93 15.54
N LEU A 223 -21.56 19.97 16.45
CA LEU A 223 -22.29 20.22 17.69
C LEU A 223 -21.60 21.28 18.55
N TYR A 224 -20.27 21.22 18.65
CA TYR A 224 -19.49 22.20 19.39
C TYR A 224 -19.65 23.60 18.78
N LEU A 225 -19.61 23.74 17.46
CA LEU A 225 -19.84 25.03 16.80
C LEU A 225 -21.26 25.54 17.09
N LEU A 226 -22.30 24.71 17.00
CA LEU A 226 -23.69 25.10 17.24
C LEU A 226 -23.99 25.51 18.69
N CYS A 227 -23.28 24.97 19.67
CA CYS A 227 -23.48 25.31 21.08
C CYS A 227 -22.69 26.56 21.54
N TYR A 228 -21.67 26.97 20.79
CA TYR A 228 -20.75 28.04 21.19
C TYR A 228 -20.68 29.22 20.20
N THR A 229 -21.56 29.26 19.20
CA THR A 229 -21.85 30.46 18.37
C THR A 229 -23.30 30.88 18.55
#